data_AF-A0A7V2STX0-F1
#
_entry.id   AF-A0A7V2STX0-F1
#
_cell.length_a   1.000
_cell.length_b   1.000
_cell.length_c   1.000
_cell.angle_alpha   90.00
_cell.angle_beta   90.00
_cell.angle_gamma   90.00
#
_symmetry.space_group_name_H-M   'P 1'
#
loop_
_entity.id
_entity.type
_entity.pdbx_description
1 polymer ?
#
loop_
_entity_poly.entity_id
_entity_poly.type
_entity_poly.pdbx_seq_one_letter_code
_entity_poly.pdbx_strand_id
1 'polypeptide(L)'
;DGVLITASTSSNDPVSQAAKMSRKRGRIVLVGVVGLELSRADFYEKELSFQVSCSYGPGRYEKNYEDGGVDYPIGFVRWSEQRNFEAILDTLASGKLDVKPLISHRYAFNHALEGYATLTNDKAALGIIINYPKVPAEVLNKNELELIPFISNVSNEPVVGFVGAGNYASRVLIPAFKEAGAKLHTLSTSGGINSVVHGNKNEFHKASTDTDAMLKNSEINTIAVVTQHNSHAYFVAKALEEGKNVFVEKPIAINLEQLEQVQQAYNQQLNLGKNARVMVGFNRRFAPQIQKMKSLLSAVTEPKSFIMTMNAGSIPAEHWTQDVEVGGGRIIGEACHFIDLMRFLANSKIVSIQARRMGDTDAVVITEDKAAIILGFEDGSFGTIHYYANGSASFPKERVEVFTAGKVLQLDNFRKLRGFGWKNFSKMNLWQQDKGQKACAKAFLDAIRNGKPAPISAEVIFEVAKVTIDVAEQLRAQ
;
A
#
# COMPACT_ATOMS: atom_id res chain seq x y z
N ASP A 1 44.33 -21.58 1.14
CA ASP A 1 44.15 -21.23 2.56
C ASP A 1 42.86 -20.42 2.71
N GLY A 2 42.10 -20.61 3.78
CA GLY A 2 40.79 -19.98 3.95
C GLY A 2 40.48 -19.70 5.43
N VAL A 3 40.15 -18.46 5.76
CA VAL A 3 39.75 -18.04 7.11
C VAL A 3 38.30 -17.56 7.06
N LEU A 4 37.46 -18.14 7.91
CA LEU A 4 36.07 -17.70 8.10
C LEU A 4 35.98 -16.86 9.38
N ILE A 5 35.40 -15.67 9.29
CA ILE A 5 35.16 -14.80 10.44
C ILE A 5 33.67 -14.90 10.80
N THR A 6 33.37 -15.58 11.90
CA THR A 6 32.02 -15.75 12.46
C THR A 6 31.86 -15.01 13.80
N ALA A 7 32.44 -13.80 13.89
CA ALA A 7 32.43 -12.97 15.09
C ALA A 7 31.42 -11.81 14.99
N SER A 8 30.99 -11.29 16.14
CA SER A 8 30.16 -10.08 16.25
C SER A 8 30.85 -9.08 17.19
N THR A 9 31.44 -8.02 16.65
CA THR A 9 32.17 -6.99 17.40
C THR A 9 32.32 -5.71 16.57
N SER A 10 32.56 -4.56 17.18
CA SER A 10 32.96 -3.34 16.46
C SER A 10 34.46 -3.28 16.15
N SER A 11 35.27 -4.16 16.73
CA SER A 11 36.73 -4.17 16.55
C SER A 11 37.15 -4.69 15.18
N ASN A 12 38.26 -4.15 14.65
CA ASN A 12 38.95 -4.63 13.45
C ASN A 12 39.85 -5.86 13.73
N ASP A 13 40.08 -6.21 15.00
CA ASP A 13 41.00 -7.28 15.41
C ASP A 13 40.75 -8.62 14.71
N PRO A 14 39.49 -9.09 14.54
CA PRO A 14 39.24 -10.36 13.84
C PRO A 14 39.77 -10.36 12.42
N VAL A 15 39.68 -9.22 11.71
CA VAL A 15 40.14 -9.09 10.33
C VAL A 15 41.67 -8.99 10.27
N SER A 16 42.29 -8.24 11.18
CA SER A 16 43.76 -8.18 11.27
C SER A 16 44.36 -9.55 11.62
N GLN A 17 43.76 -10.27 12.57
CA GLN A 17 44.18 -11.62 12.92
C GLN A 17 44.01 -12.58 11.73
N ALA A 18 42.88 -12.51 11.02
CA ALA A 18 42.65 -13.32 9.83
C ALA A 18 43.72 -13.08 8.75
N ALA A 19 44.14 -11.83 8.53
CA ALA A 19 45.21 -11.50 7.58
C ALA A 19 46.59 -12.01 8.04
N LYS A 20 46.89 -11.88 9.33
CA LYS A 20 48.15 -12.35 9.92
C LYS A 20 48.28 -13.88 9.91
N MET A 21 47.21 -14.62 10.17
CA MET A 21 47.23 -16.09 10.14
C MET A 21 47.15 -16.69 8.73
N SER A 22 46.65 -15.92 7.75
CA SER A 22 46.55 -16.38 6.37
C SER A 22 47.92 -16.60 5.74
N ARG A 23 48.04 -17.65 4.92
CA ARG A 23 49.18 -17.86 3.99
C ARG A 23 49.08 -16.94 2.77
N LYS A 24 50.15 -16.86 1.96
CA LYS A 24 50.11 -16.13 0.68
C LYS A 24 48.94 -16.63 -0.19
N ARG A 25 48.17 -15.70 -0.76
CA ARG A 25 46.93 -15.91 -1.52
C ARG A 25 45.81 -16.57 -0.73
N GLY A 26 45.79 -16.35 0.59
CA GLY A 26 44.70 -16.78 1.47
C GLY A 26 43.40 -16.02 1.19
N ARG A 27 42.28 -16.70 1.42
CA ARG A 27 40.93 -16.14 1.28
C ARG A 27 40.33 -15.89 2.66
N ILE A 28 39.87 -14.68 2.91
CA ILE A 28 39.19 -14.32 4.15
C ILE A 28 37.72 -14.07 3.80
N VAL A 29 36.81 -14.79 4.46
CA VAL A 29 35.37 -14.62 4.28
C VAL A 29 34.75 -14.18 5.59
N LEU A 30 34.09 -13.02 5.57
CA LEU A 30 33.32 -12.52 6.71
C LEU A 30 31.88 -13.00 6.62
N VAL A 31 31.42 -13.71 7.65
CA VAL A 31 30.02 -14.14 7.83
C VAL A 31 29.32 -13.30 8.90
N GLY A 32 30.06 -12.85 9.92
CA GLY A 32 29.55 -12.03 11.02
C GLY A 32 29.63 -10.51 10.78
N VAL A 33 29.61 -9.74 11.86
CA VAL A 33 29.70 -8.27 11.85
C VAL A 33 30.93 -7.86 12.63
N VAL A 34 31.93 -7.30 11.95
CA VAL A 34 33.21 -6.86 12.53
C VAL A 34 33.58 -5.47 12.03
N GLY A 35 34.52 -4.79 12.68
CA GLY A 35 35.15 -3.60 12.10
C GLY A 35 35.89 -3.96 10.80
N LEU A 36 35.80 -3.09 9.79
CA LEU A 36 36.27 -3.34 8.42
C LEU A 36 37.41 -2.40 7.96
N GLU A 37 38.17 -1.82 8.88
CA GLU A 37 39.37 -1.05 8.50
C GLU A 37 40.51 -2.01 8.14
N LEU A 38 40.65 -2.28 6.84
CA LEU A 38 41.65 -3.23 6.33
C LEU A 38 43.06 -2.60 6.29
N SER A 39 44.02 -3.27 6.93
CA SER A 39 45.44 -2.92 6.81
C SER A 39 45.96 -3.25 5.42
N ARG A 40 46.35 -2.22 4.65
CA ARG A 40 46.95 -2.42 3.32
C ARG A 40 48.20 -3.30 3.39
N ALA A 41 49.05 -3.12 4.39
CA ALA A 41 50.29 -3.88 4.52
C ALA A 41 50.02 -5.39 4.69
N ASP A 42 49.10 -5.73 5.60
CA ASP A 42 48.76 -7.13 5.94
C ASP A 42 48.17 -7.88 4.73
N PHE A 43 47.36 -7.20 3.92
CA PHE A 43 46.72 -7.79 2.74
C PHE A 43 47.65 -7.81 1.52
N TYR A 44 48.48 -6.77 1.33
CA TYR A 44 49.34 -6.63 0.16
C TYR A 44 50.51 -7.61 0.17
N GLU A 45 51.22 -7.75 1.29
CA GLU A 45 52.41 -8.62 1.39
C GLU A 45 52.12 -10.07 0.98
N LYS A 46 50.89 -10.52 1.27
CA LYS A 46 50.43 -11.88 1.06
C LYS A 46 49.46 -12.03 -0.09
N GLU A 47 49.11 -10.98 -0.83
CA GLU A 47 48.08 -11.01 -1.89
C GLU A 47 46.75 -11.65 -1.41
N LEU A 48 46.24 -11.22 -0.25
CA LEU A 48 45.03 -11.80 0.33
C LEU A 48 43.77 -11.29 -0.35
N SER A 49 42.76 -12.14 -0.49
CA SER A 49 41.42 -11.74 -0.93
C SER A 49 40.46 -11.69 0.25
N PHE A 50 39.61 -10.66 0.28
CA PHE A 50 38.54 -10.51 1.27
C PHE A 50 37.17 -10.57 0.59
N GLN A 51 36.23 -11.30 1.18
CA GLN A 51 34.85 -11.36 0.73
C GLN A 51 33.90 -11.28 1.92
N VAL A 52 32.81 -10.54 1.77
CA VAL A 52 31.69 -10.58 2.71
C VAL A 52 30.66 -11.57 2.18
N SER A 53 30.25 -12.52 3.01
CA SER A 53 29.17 -13.46 2.69
C SER A 53 27.84 -12.73 2.72
N CYS A 54 27.04 -12.90 1.67
CA CYS A 54 25.64 -12.49 1.72
C CYS A 54 24.93 -13.31 2.81
N SER A 55 24.06 -12.66 3.58
CA SER A 55 23.29 -13.30 4.65
C SER A 55 22.50 -14.48 4.08
N TYR A 56 22.71 -15.67 4.63
CA TYR A 56 22.09 -16.97 4.29
C TYR A 56 22.06 -17.41 2.81
N GLY A 57 22.61 -16.62 1.89
CA GLY A 57 22.96 -17.05 0.54
C GLY A 57 22.63 -16.04 -0.56
N PRO A 58 22.90 -16.39 -1.82
CA PRO A 58 22.38 -15.68 -2.99
C PRO A 58 20.85 -15.59 -2.95
N GLY A 59 20.29 -14.51 -3.47
CA GLY A 59 18.83 -14.30 -3.52
C GLY A 59 18.25 -13.51 -2.36
N ARG A 60 19.01 -13.29 -1.26
CA ARG A 60 18.61 -12.50 -0.07
C ARG A 60 17.87 -11.19 -0.35
N TYR A 61 18.29 -10.52 -1.42
CA TYR A 61 17.84 -9.19 -1.83
C TYR A 61 17.00 -9.22 -3.12
N GLU A 62 16.66 -10.42 -3.60
CA GLU A 62 15.88 -10.65 -4.81
C GLU A 62 14.47 -11.10 -4.42
N LYS A 63 13.48 -10.25 -4.71
CA LYS A 63 12.06 -10.48 -4.36
C LYS A 63 11.51 -11.81 -4.90
N ASN A 64 11.87 -12.19 -6.13
CA ASN A 64 11.40 -13.45 -6.73
C ASN A 64 11.92 -14.69 -5.99
N TYR A 65 13.11 -14.60 -5.39
CA TYR A 65 13.68 -15.66 -4.59
C TYR A 65 13.05 -15.68 -3.19
N GLU A 66 13.07 -14.55 -2.46
CA GLU A 66 12.58 -14.47 -1.07
C GLU A 66 11.05 -14.62 -0.96
N ASP A 67 10.30 -13.83 -1.73
CA ASP A 67 8.84 -13.77 -1.63
C ASP A 67 8.17 -14.71 -2.66
N GLY A 68 8.80 -14.86 -3.83
CA GLY A 68 8.28 -15.68 -4.92
C GLY A 68 8.60 -17.18 -4.79
N GLY A 69 9.51 -17.56 -3.88
CA GLY A 69 9.90 -18.96 -3.68
C GLY A 69 10.58 -19.61 -4.89
N VAL A 70 11.10 -18.80 -5.82
CA VAL A 70 11.78 -19.30 -7.02
C VAL A 70 13.24 -19.58 -6.68
N ASP A 71 13.56 -20.82 -6.34
CA ASP A 71 14.94 -21.22 -6.03
C ASP A 71 15.84 -21.16 -7.28
N TYR A 72 17.12 -20.88 -7.07
CA TYR A 72 18.13 -20.94 -8.13
C TYR A 72 18.32 -22.36 -8.63
N PRO A 73 18.58 -22.54 -9.93
CA PRO A 73 18.87 -23.86 -10.45
C PRO A 73 20.12 -24.45 -9.76
N ILE A 74 20.06 -25.75 -9.46
CA ILE A 74 21.10 -26.46 -8.70
C ILE A 74 22.51 -26.32 -9.30
N GLY A 75 22.62 -26.18 -10.63
CA GLY A 75 23.88 -26.00 -11.33
C GLY A 75 24.54 -24.62 -11.11
N PHE A 76 23.76 -23.60 -10.72
CA PHE A 76 24.26 -22.25 -10.45
C PHE A 76 24.52 -22.03 -8.96
N VAL A 77 23.54 -22.37 -8.12
CA VAL A 77 23.66 -22.28 -6.66
C VAL A 77 23.37 -23.67 -6.11
N ARG A 78 24.37 -24.33 -5.53
CA ARG A 78 24.21 -25.67 -4.94
C ARG A 78 23.51 -25.64 -3.58
N TRP A 79 23.72 -24.58 -2.80
CA TRP A 79 23.20 -24.41 -1.46
C TRP A 79 22.39 -23.12 -1.39
N SER A 80 21.11 -23.21 -1.71
CA SER A 80 20.14 -22.17 -1.44
C SER A 80 19.72 -22.19 0.02
N GLU A 81 19.07 -21.14 0.48
CA GLU A 81 18.44 -21.08 1.80
C GLU A 81 17.50 -22.28 2.01
N GLN A 82 16.60 -22.55 1.06
CA GLN A 82 15.68 -23.66 1.14
C GLN A 82 16.41 -25.01 1.30
N ARG A 83 17.41 -25.30 0.45
CA ARG A 83 18.17 -26.56 0.53
C ARG A 83 19.04 -26.65 1.78
N ASN A 84 19.54 -25.52 2.29
CA ASN A 84 20.21 -25.47 3.59
C ASN A 84 19.25 -25.84 4.72
N PHE A 85 18.02 -25.29 4.72
CA PHE A 85 16.99 -25.65 5.69
C PHE A 85 16.60 -27.13 5.60
N GLU A 86 16.34 -27.63 4.39
CA GLU A 86 16.03 -29.05 4.15
C GLU A 86 17.14 -29.96 4.68
N ALA A 87 18.41 -29.66 4.37
CA ALA A 87 19.53 -30.46 4.86
C ALA A 87 19.66 -30.43 6.39
N ILE A 88 19.40 -29.30 7.05
CA ILE A 88 19.39 -29.22 8.52
C ILE A 88 18.24 -30.05 9.08
N LEU A 89 17.03 -29.95 8.50
CA LEU A 89 15.87 -30.74 8.92
C LEU A 89 16.11 -32.24 8.74
N ASP A 90 16.71 -32.67 7.63
CA ASP A 90 17.10 -34.06 7.39
C ASP A 90 18.15 -34.55 8.40
N THR A 91 19.10 -33.69 8.75
CA THR A 91 20.15 -34.02 9.72
C THR A 91 19.59 -34.13 11.14
N LEU A 92 18.62 -33.28 11.50
CA LEU A 92 17.86 -33.39 12.76
C LEU A 92 17.01 -34.67 12.78
N ALA A 93 16.25 -34.93 11.70
CA ALA A 93 15.36 -36.10 11.58
C ALA A 93 16.14 -37.43 11.61
N SER A 94 17.32 -37.46 11.00
CA SER A 94 18.22 -38.63 11.03
C SER A 94 19.04 -38.74 12.34
N GLY A 95 18.90 -37.80 13.26
CA GLY A 95 19.62 -37.77 14.54
C GLY A 95 21.12 -37.48 14.43
N LYS A 96 21.60 -37.07 13.25
CA LYS A 96 23.00 -36.69 13.01
C LYS A 96 23.36 -35.33 13.62
N LEU A 97 22.36 -34.49 13.87
CA LEU A 97 22.50 -33.21 14.56
C LEU A 97 21.68 -33.28 15.84
N ASP A 98 22.36 -33.33 16.99
CA ASP A 98 21.70 -33.23 18.30
C ASP A 98 21.84 -31.81 18.84
N VAL A 99 20.73 -31.08 18.83
CA VAL A 99 20.66 -29.72 19.37
C VAL A 99 20.25 -29.69 20.84
N LYS A 100 19.90 -30.83 21.45
CA LYS A 100 19.47 -30.88 22.86
C LYS A 100 20.50 -30.29 23.82
N PRO A 101 21.82 -30.52 23.66
CA PRO A 101 22.82 -29.91 24.53
C PRO A 101 22.88 -28.37 24.45
N LEU A 102 22.37 -27.77 23.37
CA LEU A 102 22.30 -26.33 23.22
C LEU A 102 21.14 -25.72 24.02
N ILE A 103 20.14 -26.51 24.41
CA ILE A 103 18.99 -26.04 25.18
C ILE A 103 19.40 -25.91 26.65
N SER A 104 19.89 -24.73 27.03
CA SER A 104 20.30 -24.42 28.39
C SER A 104 19.12 -24.09 29.31
N HIS A 105 18.06 -23.48 28.78
CA HIS A 105 16.92 -23.04 29.58
C HIS A 105 15.57 -23.28 28.90
N ARG A 106 14.53 -23.40 29.73
CA ARG A 106 13.14 -23.46 29.31
C ARG A 106 12.31 -22.52 30.17
N TYR A 107 11.58 -21.61 29.54
CA TYR A 107 10.64 -20.72 30.21
C TYR A 107 9.24 -20.98 29.69
N ALA A 108 8.23 -20.91 30.55
CA ALA A 108 6.86 -20.80 30.07
C ALA A 108 6.66 -19.42 29.40
N PHE A 109 5.75 -19.32 28.42
CA PHE A 109 5.55 -18.09 27.63
C PHE A 109 5.29 -16.84 28.47
N ASN A 110 4.58 -16.97 29.60
CA ASN A 110 4.32 -15.87 30.54
C ASN A 110 5.59 -15.36 31.25
N HIS A 111 6.69 -16.12 31.21
CA HIS A 111 8.02 -15.74 31.73
C HIS A 111 9.02 -15.46 30.60
N ALA A 112 8.55 -15.19 29.37
CA ALA A 112 9.46 -14.94 28.24
C ALA A 112 10.43 -13.77 28.49
N LEU A 113 10.00 -12.71 29.19
CA LEU A 113 10.86 -11.58 29.54
C LEU A 113 12.05 -11.98 30.43
N GLU A 114 11.85 -12.93 31.35
CA GLU A 114 12.94 -13.49 32.16
C GLU A 114 13.91 -14.28 31.28
N GLY A 115 13.39 -15.06 30.31
CA GLY A 115 14.22 -15.74 29.32
C GLY A 115 15.10 -14.78 28.51
N TYR A 116 14.56 -13.65 28.05
CA TYR A 116 15.35 -12.61 27.37
C TYR A 116 16.41 -11.98 28.30
N ALA A 117 16.08 -11.77 29.58
CA ALA A 117 17.04 -11.26 30.56
C ALA A 117 18.19 -12.26 30.80
N THR A 118 17.88 -13.56 30.87
CA THR A 118 18.89 -14.63 30.98
C THR A 118 19.80 -14.65 29.76
N LEU A 119 19.25 -14.56 28.54
CA LEU A 119 20.06 -14.50 27.31
C LEU A 119 21.04 -13.31 27.29
N THR A 120 20.65 -12.19 27.93
CA THR A 120 21.45 -10.97 27.95
C THR A 120 22.54 -11.01 29.02
N ASN A 121 22.22 -11.57 30.20
CA ASN A 121 23.06 -11.44 31.39
C ASN A 121 23.89 -12.70 31.69
N ASP A 122 23.42 -13.88 31.27
CA ASP A 122 24.10 -15.14 31.52
C ASP A 122 24.87 -15.61 30.28
N LYS A 123 26.20 -15.56 30.36
CA LYS A 123 27.09 -16.02 29.29
C LYS A 123 27.06 -17.54 29.07
N ALA A 124 26.47 -18.31 29.99
CA ALA A 124 26.24 -19.75 29.84
C ALA A 124 24.92 -20.08 29.11
N ALA A 125 24.07 -19.08 28.84
CA ALA A 125 22.83 -19.28 28.11
C ALA A 125 23.08 -19.51 26.60
N LEU A 126 23.16 -20.78 26.19
CA LEU A 126 23.36 -21.16 24.78
C LEU A 126 22.08 -21.21 23.94
N GLY A 127 20.96 -21.63 24.53
CA GLY A 127 19.70 -21.80 23.80
C GLY A 127 18.52 -21.85 24.75
N ILE A 128 17.52 -21.03 24.46
CA ILE A 128 16.34 -20.85 25.32
C ILE A 128 15.11 -21.29 24.55
N ILE A 129 14.33 -22.20 25.13
CA ILE A 129 13.03 -22.59 24.59
C ILE A 129 11.92 -21.91 25.37
N ILE A 130 11.04 -21.23 24.64
CA ILE A 130 9.79 -20.69 25.18
C ILE A 130 8.69 -21.73 24.98
N ASN A 131 8.21 -22.31 26.07
CA ASN A 131 7.10 -23.25 26.08
C ASN A 131 5.78 -22.49 26.08
N TYR A 132 5.02 -22.63 25.01
CA TYR A 132 3.64 -22.19 24.97
C TYR A 132 2.78 -23.17 25.77
N PRO A 133 1.71 -22.69 26.45
CA PRO A 133 0.76 -23.59 27.09
C PRO A 133 0.18 -24.56 26.05
N LYS A 134 -0.16 -25.78 26.48
CA LYS A 134 -0.90 -26.71 25.62
C LYS A 134 -2.31 -26.16 25.44
N VAL A 135 -2.48 -25.43 24.35
CA VAL A 135 -3.75 -24.86 23.95
C VAL A 135 -4.42 -25.87 23.00
N PRO A 136 -5.73 -26.15 23.16
CA PRO A 136 -6.45 -27.01 22.22
C PRO A 136 -6.28 -26.49 20.78
N ALA A 137 -6.14 -27.40 19.81
CA ALA A 137 -5.92 -27.05 18.40
C ALA A 137 -7.01 -26.08 17.87
N GLU A 138 -8.24 -26.22 18.35
CA GLU A 138 -9.36 -25.32 18.03
C GLU A 138 -9.09 -23.86 18.37
N VAL A 139 -8.37 -23.59 19.46
CA VAL A 139 -8.03 -22.21 19.87
C VAL A 139 -6.82 -21.70 19.09
N LEU A 140 -5.86 -22.55 18.74
CA LEU A 140 -4.72 -22.18 17.89
C LEU A 140 -5.13 -21.85 16.46
N ASN A 141 -6.20 -22.45 15.97
CA ASN A 141 -6.75 -22.22 14.63
C ASN A 141 -7.73 -21.04 14.59
N LYS A 142 -7.93 -20.29 15.69
CA LYS A 142 -8.77 -19.09 15.68
C LYS A 142 -8.05 -17.96 14.96
N ASN A 143 -8.61 -17.56 13.83
CA ASN A 143 -8.16 -16.43 13.04
C ASN A 143 -8.84 -15.11 13.43
N GLU A 144 -9.67 -15.10 14.48
CA GLU A 144 -10.38 -13.94 14.98
C GLU A 144 -10.12 -13.74 16.48
N LEU A 145 -9.97 -12.47 16.87
CA LEU A 145 -9.86 -12.03 18.26
C LEU A 145 -10.88 -10.93 18.53
N GLU A 146 -11.70 -11.13 19.57
CA GLU A 146 -12.55 -10.08 20.11
C GLU A 146 -11.69 -9.07 20.89
N LEU A 147 -11.86 -7.79 20.58
CA LEU A 147 -11.11 -6.69 21.19
C LEU A 147 -11.98 -5.91 22.18
N ILE A 148 -13.21 -5.58 21.78
CA ILE A 148 -14.21 -4.90 22.62
C ILE A 148 -15.60 -5.50 22.39
N PRO A 149 -16.52 -5.47 23.37
CA PRO A 149 -17.90 -5.92 23.18
C PRO A 149 -18.61 -5.11 22.08
N PHE A 150 -19.48 -5.76 21.31
CA PHE A 150 -20.23 -5.13 20.23
C PHE A 150 -21.72 -5.12 20.50
N ILE A 151 -22.34 -3.95 20.26
CA ILE A 151 -23.79 -3.76 20.39
C ILE A 151 -24.29 -3.18 19.07
N SER A 152 -25.04 -3.98 18.31
CA SER A 152 -25.72 -3.51 17.10
C SER A 152 -27.23 -3.62 17.28
N ASN A 153 -27.88 -2.47 17.48
CA ASN A 153 -29.31 -2.40 17.77
C ASN A 153 -30.13 -1.67 16.68
N VAL A 154 -29.55 -1.30 15.54
CA VAL A 154 -30.23 -0.42 14.56
C VAL A 154 -30.10 -0.93 13.13
N SER A 155 -31.26 -1.18 12.50
CA SER A 155 -31.39 -1.41 11.06
C SER A 155 -30.90 -0.17 10.29
N ASN A 156 -30.07 -0.37 9.26
CA ASN A 156 -29.52 0.66 8.35
C ASN A 156 -28.30 1.46 8.83
N GLU A 157 -27.73 1.19 10.00
CA GLU A 157 -26.45 1.80 10.36
C GLU A 157 -25.28 1.12 9.63
N PRO A 158 -24.27 1.88 9.17
CA PRO A 158 -23.12 1.30 8.50
C PRO A 158 -22.23 0.57 9.52
N VAL A 159 -22.31 -0.76 9.51
CA VAL A 159 -21.42 -1.65 10.25
C VAL A 159 -20.33 -2.10 9.29
N VAL A 160 -19.11 -1.66 9.58
CA VAL A 160 -18.01 -1.63 8.61
C VAL A 160 -16.92 -2.62 9.01
N GLY A 161 -16.61 -3.54 8.10
CA GLY A 161 -15.38 -4.32 8.10
C GLY A 161 -14.30 -3.63 7.26
N PHE A 162 -13.05 -3.64 7.72
CA PHE A 162 -11.90 -3.10 6.98
C PHE A 162 -11.00 -4.24 6.52
N VAL A 163 -10.68 -4.27 5.23
CA VAL A 163 -9.67 -5.16 4.63
C VAL A 163 -8.40 -4.34 4.41
N GLY A 164 -7.37 -4.62 5.21
CA GLY A 164 -6.11 -3.90 5.21
C GLY A 164 -6.03 -2.81 6.29
N ALA A 165 -4.81 -2.61 6.81
CA ALA A 165 -4.50 -1.59 7.82
C ALA A 165 -3.20 -0.85 7.50
N GLY A 166 -2.92 -0.64 6.20
CA GLY A 166 -1.72 0.07 5.75
C GLY A 166 -1.64 1.49 6.34
N ASN A 167 -0.47 2.14 6.18
CA ASN A 167 -0.20 3.45 6.78
C ASN A 167 -1.26 4.52 6.50
N TYR A 168 -1.79 4.56 5.27
CA TYR A 168 -2.85 5.50 4.93
C TYR A 168 -4.19 5.16 5.60
N ALA A 169 -4.58 3.88 5.58
CA ALA A 169 -5.79 3.39 6.23
C ALA A 169 -5.80 3.72 7.72
N SER A 170 -4.74 3.35 8.44
CA SER A 170 -4.65 3.50 9.90
C SER A 170 -4.54 4.96 10.37
N ARG A 171 -3.96 5.85 9.56
CA ARG A 171 -3.76 7.26 9.93
C ARG A 171 -4.85 8.21 9.43
N VAL A 172 -5.54 7.85 8.35
CA VAL A 172 -6.45 8.76 7.65
C VAL A 172 -7.85 8.17 7.54
N LEU A 173 -8.00 7.01 6.89
CA LEU A 173 -9.32 6.52 6.51
C LEU A 173 -10.13 5.95 7.68
N ILE A 174 -9.52 5.11 8.52
CA ILE A 174 -10.18 4.54 9.70
C ILE A 174 -10.68 5.67 10.63
N PRO A 175 -9.86 6.67 11.01
CA PRO A 175 -10.34 7.83 11.76
C PRO A 175 -11.48 8.58 11.07
N ALA A 176 -11.41 8.77 9.74
CA ALA A 176 -12.46 9.47 8.99
C ALA A 176 -13.80 8.71 9.02
N PHE A 177 -13.78 7.38 8.91
CA PHE A 177 -14.99 6.54 9.04
C PHE A 177 -15.55 6.58 10.46
N LYS A 178 -14.67 6.49 11.47
CA LYS A 178 -15.06 6.57 12.88
C LYS A 178 -15.73 7.92 13.20
N GLU A 179 -15.11 9.03 12.81
CA GLU A 179 -15.65 10.39 12.99
C GLU A 179 -16.96 10.60 12.22
N ALA A 180 -17.11 9.96 11.07
CA ALA A 180 -18.36 9.95 10.31
C ALA A 180 -19.43 9.01 10.89
N GLY A 181 -19.17 8.35 12.02
CA GLY A 181 -20.11 7.52 12.79
C GLY A 181 -20.24 6.08 12.30
N ALA A 182 -19.23 5.52 11.65
CA ALA A 182 -19.21 4.09 11.32
C ALA A 182 -19.11 3.24 12.59
N LYS A 183 -19.84 2.12 12.61
CA LYS A 183 -19.62 1.06 13.61
C LYS A 183 -18.52 0.14 13.11
N LEU A 184 -17.33 0.24 13.71
CA LEU A 184 -16.15 -0.52 13.28
C LEU A 184 -16.22 -1.95 13.84
N HIS A 185 -16.54 -2.91 12.97
CA HIS A 185 -16.76 -4.29 13.39
C HIS A 185 -15.46 -5.09 13.36
N THR A 186 -14.96 -5.47 12.18
CA THR A 186 -13.75 -6.30 12.06
C THR A 186 -12.68 -5.56 11.27
N LEU A 187 -11.44 -5.58 11.76
CA LEU A 187 -10.25 -5.21 10.99
C LEU A 187 -9.51 -6.48 10.58
N SER A 188 -9.47 -6.78 9.28
CA SER A 188 -8.77 -7.93 8.73
C SER A 188 -7.47 -7.50 8.03
N THR A 189 -6.37 -8.17 8.33
CA THR A 189 -5.06 -7.94 7.69
C THR A 189 -4.32 -9.25 7.50
N SER A 190 -3.34 -9.30 6.59
CA SER A 190 -2.49 -10.49 6.39
C SER A 190 -1.64 -10.87 7.61
N GLY A 191 -1.37 -9.94 8.54
CA GLY A 191 -0.62 -10.21 9.76
C GLY A 191 -1.41 -9.87 11.02
N GLY A 192 -1.64 -10.86 11.89
CA GLY A 192 -2.51 -10.71 13.07
C GLY A 192 -2.11 -9.60 14.05
N ILE A 193 -0.81 -9.30 14.20
CA ILE A 193 -0.36 -8.23 15.11
C ILE A 193 -0.86 -6.85 14.67
N ASN A 194 -0.85 -6.57 13.36
CA ASN A 194 -1.27 -5.28 12.82
C ASN A 194 -2.77 -5.04 13.04
N SER A 195 -3.60 -6.06 12.79
CA SER A 195 -5.05 -5.95 13.02
C SER A 195 -5.38 -5.75 14.50
N VAL A 196 -4.67 -6.41 15.43
CA VAL A 196 -4.87 -6.21 16.88
C VAL A 196 -4.46 -4.80 17.33
N VAL A 197 -3.26 -4.34 16.94
CA VAL A 197 -2.76 -3.02 17.36
C VAL A 197 -3.63 -1.89 16.82
N HIS A 198 -3.95 -1.92 15.52
CA HIS A 198 -4.79 -0.91 14.91
C HIS A 198 -6.26 -1.05 15.28
N GLY A 199 -6.73 -2.28 15.50
CA GLY A 199 -8.09 -2.57 15.95
C GLY A 199 -8.35 -1.97 17.33
N ASN A 200 -7.46 -2.23 18.30
CA ASN A 200 -7.55 -1.67 19.65
C ASN A 200 -7.53 -0.15 19.63
N LYS A 201 -6.56 0.45 18.91
CA LYS A 201 -6.42 1.91 18.82
C LYS A 201 -7.67 2.61 18.29
N ASN A 202 -8.40 1.96 17.38
CA ASN A 202 -9.54 2.55 16.69
C ASN A 202 -10.90 2.04 17.20
N GLU A 203 -10.92 1.19 18.24
CA GLU A 203 -12.14 0.60 18.82
C GLU A 203 -12.92 -0.27 17.81
N PHE A 204 -12.21 -1.16 17.10
CA PHE A 204 -12.87 -2.25 16.38
C PHE A 204 -13.36 -3.32 17.34
N HIS A 205 -14.52 -3.92 17.07
CA HIS A 205 -15.00 -5.09 17.81
C HIS A 205 -14.05 -6.29 17.71
N LYS A 206 -13.55 -6.59 16.51
CA LYS A 206 -12.70 -7.75 16.21
C LYS A 206 -11.46 -7.39 15.40
N ALA A 207 -10.38 -8.12 15.65
CA ALA A 207 -9.24 -8.25 14.73
C ALA A 207 -9.29 -9.64 14.08
N SER A 208 -8.93 -9.73 12.80
CA SER A 208 -8.94 -10.99 12.07
C SER A 208 -7.77 -11.11 11.08
N THR A 209 -7.42 -12.35 10.74
CA THR A 209 -6.62 -12.72 9.56
C THR A 209 -7.43 -13.49 8.52
N ASP A 210 -8.69 -13.81 8.83
CA ASP A 210 -9.65 -14.47 7.93
C ASP A 210 -10.59 -13.42 7.32
N THR A 211 -10.21 -12.93 6.14
CA THR A 211 -11.02 -11.95 5.41
C THR A 211 -12.32 -12.56 4.88
N ASP A 212 -12.32 -13.83 4.45
CA ASP A 212 -13.51 -14.46 3.86
C ASP A 212 -14.62 -14.65 4.90
N ALA A 213 -14.27 -15.04 6.13
CA ALA A 213 -15.21 -15.10 7.24
C ALA A 213 -15.82 -13.73 7.55
N MET A 214 -15.00 -12.66 7.52
CA MET A 214 -15.47 -11.29 7.69
C MET A 214 -16.44 -10.87 6.58
N LEU A 215 -16.14 -11.19 5.31
CA LEU A 215 -17.00 -10.86 4.18
C LEU A 215 -18.37 -11.55 4.28
N LYS A 216 -18.44 -12.77 4.82
CA LYS A 216 -19.69 -13.52 5.01
C LYS A 216 -20.47 -13.14 6.26
N ASN A 217 -19.88 -12.37 7.18
CA ASN A 217 -20.52 -12.02 8.44
C ASN A 217 -21.77 -11.14 8.20
N SER A 218 -22.93 -11.59 8.68
CA SER A 218 -24.23 -10.90 8.50
C SER A 218 -24.36 -9.60 9.30
N GLU A 219 -23.60 -9.42 10.37
CA GLU A 219 -23.57 -8.17 11.15
C GLU A 219 -22.88 -7.04 10.38
N ILE A 220 -21.95 -7.38 9.47
CA ILE A 220 -21.23 -6.43 8.64
C ILE A 220 -22.03 -6.20 7.35
N ASN A 221 -22.42 -4.96 7.09
CA ASN A 221 -23.13 -4.59 5.85
C ASN A 221 -22.28 -3.76 4.88
N THR A 222 -21.08 -3.37 5.29
CA THR A 222 -20.20 -2.49 4.52
C THR A 222 -18.75 -2.95 4.66
N ILE A 223 -18.01 -2.97 3.55
CA ILE A 223 -16.60 -3.33 3.50
C ILE A 223 -15.79 -2.15 2.97
N ALA A 224 -14.75 -1.76 3.71
CA ALA A 224 -13.74 -0.81 3.28
C ALA A 224 -12.48 -1.57 2.83
N VAL A 225 -12.16 -1.53 1.53
CA VAL A 225 -10.99 -2.17 0.92
C VAL A 225 -9.84 -1.16 0.83
N VAL A 226 -8.75 -1.41 1.56
CA VAL A 226 -7.60 -0.51 1.70
C VAL A 226 -6.27 -1.27 1.72
N THR A 227 -6.15 -2.23 0.81
CA THR A 227 -4.99 -3.10 0.62
C THR A 227 -4.02 -2.51 -0.42
N GLN A 228 -3.12 -3.32 -0.98
CA GLN A 228 -2.35 -2.95 -2.17
C GLN A 228 -3.24 -3.05 -3.42
N HIS A 229 -2.94 -2.23 -4.43
CA HIS A 229 -3.83 -1.98 -5.56
C HIS A 229 -4.26 -3.25 -6.31
N ASN A 230 -3.33 -4.19 -6.53
CA ASN A 230 -3.59 -5.46 -7.21
C ASN A 230 -4.70 -6.32 -6.59
N SER A 231 -4.92 -6.20 -5.28
CA SER A 231 -5.94 -6.98 -4.56
C SER A 231 -7.30 -6.27 -4.46
N HIS A 232 -7.40 -5.01 -4.88
CA HIS A 232 -8.62 -4.21 -4.71
C HIS A 232 -9.81 -4.84 -5.44
N ALA A 233 -9.67 -5.14 -6.74
CA ALA A 233 -10.74 -5.69 -7.56
C ALA A 233 -11.28 -7.01 -7.01
N TYR A 234 -10.38 -7.90 -6.55
CA TYR A 234 -10.75 -9.17 -5.91
C TYR A 234 -11.65 -8.94 -4.68
N PHE A 235 -11.21 -8.13 -3.72
CA PHE A 235 -11.98 -7.90 -2.50
C PHE A 235 -13.27 -7.10 -2.74
N VAL A 236 -13.25 -6.17 -3.69
CA VAL A 236 -14.46 -5.43 -4.10
C VAL A 236 -15.49 -6.40 -4.69
N ALA A 237 -15.10 -7.25 -5.63
CA ALA A 237 -15.99 -8.23 -6.24
C ALA A 237 -16.57 -9.19 -5.19
N LYS A 238 -15.72 -9.76 -4.33
CA LYS A 238 -16.16 -10.66 -3.25
C LYS A 238 -17.13 -10.00 -2.27
N ALA A 239 -16.86 -8.76 -1.86
CA ALA A 239 -17.77 -8.03 -0.99
C ALA A 239 -19.12 -7.73 -1.68
N LEU A 240 -19.13 -7.42 -2.97
CA LEU A 240 -20.35 -7.23 -3.74
C LEU A 240 -21.14 -8.53 -3.90
N GLU A 241 -20.48 -9.66 -4.18
CA GLU A 241 -21.10 -11.00 -4.26
C GLU A 241 -21.88 -11.32 -2.97
N GLU A 242 -21.30 -11.00 -1.81
CA GLU A 242 -21.92 -11.15 -0.48
C GLU A 242 -22.97 -10.06 -0.16
N GLY A 243 -23.30 -9.19 -1.13
CA GLY A 243 -24.32 -8.15 -1.02
C GLY A 243 -23.93 -6.98 -0.11
N LYS A 244 -22.64 -6.76 0.15
CA LYS A 244 -22.16 -5.65 0.98
C LYS A 244 -22.11 -4.35 0.20
N ASN A 245 -22.23 -3.23 0.91
CA ASN A 245 -21.79 -1.93 0.38
C ASN A 245 -20.26 -1.90 0.38
N VAL A 246 -19.63 -1.30 -0.63
CA VAL A 246 -18.18 -1.30 -0.77
C VAL A 246 -17.64 0.12 -0.90
N PHE A 247 -16.69 0.45 -0.03
CA PHE A 247 -15.77 1.57 -0.22
C PHE A 247 -14.40 1.00 -0.56
N VAL A 248 -13.75 1.48 -1.61
CA VAL A 248 -12.40 1.05 -1.99
C VAL A 248 -11.50 2.25 -2.14
N GLU A 249 -10.32 2.22 -1.52
CA GLU A 249 -9.30 3.21 -1.84
C GLU A 249 -8.86 3.09 -3.29
N LYS A 250 -8.52 4.21 -3.93
CA LYS A 250 -8.14 4.18 -5.34
C LYS A 250 -6.83 3.41 -5.56
N PRO A 251 -6.67 2.73 -6.70
CA PRO A 251 -7.63 2.56 -7.80
C PRO A 251 -8.60 1.40 -7.53
N ILE A 252 -9.73 1.31 -8.25
CA ILE A 252 -10.63 0.15 -8.13
C ILE A 252 -10.08 -1.12 -8.79
N ALA A 253 -9.24 -0.95 -9.82
CA ALA A 253 -8.61 -2.00 -10.61
C ALA A 253 -7.32 -1.45 -11.22
N ILE A 254 -6.35 -2.32 -11.52
CA ILE A 254 -5.08 -1.94 -12.18
C ILE A 254 -5.00 -2.36 -13.66
N ASN A 255 -5.94 -3.17 -14.14
CA ASN A 255 -6.06 -3.57 -15.54
C ASN A 255 -7.54 -3.78 -15.94
N LEU A 256 -7.80 -3.99 -17.23
CA LEU A 256 -9.15 -4.12 -17.77
C LEU A 256 -9.87 -5.38 -17.28
N GLU A 257 -9.16 -6.50 -17.12
CA GLU A 257 -9.71 -7.76 -16.62
C GLU A 257 -10.27 -7.60 -15.19
N GLN A 258 -9.49 -6.97 -14.31
CA GLN A 258 -9.91 -6.64 -12.95
C GLN A 258 -11.10 -5.67 -12.92
N LEU A 259 -11.10 -4.69 -13.82
CA LEU A 259 -12.23 -3.76 -13.94
C LEU A 259 -13.51 -4.49 -14.37
N GLU A 260 -13.40 -5.40 -15.33
CA GLU A 260 -14.50 -6.24 -15.78
C GLU A 260 -15.04 -7.13 -14.66
N GLN A 261 -14.15 -7.76 -13.88
CA GLN A 261 -14.53 -8.56 -12.71
C GLN A 261 -15.42 -7.78 -11.74
N VAL A 262 -15.05 -6.54 -11.42
CA VAL A 262 -15.85 -5.68 -10.53
C VAL A 262 -17.18 -5.28 -11.16
N GLN A 263 -17.19 -4.96 -12.46
CA GLN A 263 -18.42 -4.63 -13.19
C GLN A 263 -19.41 -5.79 -13.20
N GLN A 264 -18.93 -7.02 -13.43
CA GLN A 264 -19.75 -8.23 -13.43
C GLN A 264 -20.40 -8.44 -12.05
N ALA A 265 -19.62 -8.38 -10.97
CA ALA A 265 -20.14 -8.52 -9.60
C ALA A 265 -21.16 -7.42 -9.25
N TYR A 266 -20.90 -6.18 -9.65
CA TYR A 266 -21.83 -5.06 -9.45
C TYR A 266 -23.15 -5.26 -10.20
N ASN A 267 -23.07 -5.57 -11.50
CA ASN A 267 -24.24 -5.78 -12.36
C ASN A 267 -25.07 -6.97 -11.89
N GLN A 268 -24.44 -8.04 -11.41
CA GLN A 268 -25.14 -9.18 -10.83
C GLN A 268 -26.01 -8.77 -9.64
N GLN A 269 -25.52 -7.93 -8.73
CA GLN A 269 -26.32 -7.45 -7.60
C GLN A 269 -27.48 -6.55 -8.04
N LEU A 270 -27.27 -5.71 -9.06
CA LEU A 270 -28.34 -4.91 -9.65
C LEU A 270 -29.43 -5.79 -10.27
N ASN A 271 -29.05 -6.84 -10.99
CA ASN A 271 -29.98 -7.79 -11.60
C ASN A 271 -30.80 -8.57 -10.54
N LEU A 272 -30.24 -8.76 -9.34
CA LEU A 272 -30.94 -9.31 -8.18
C LEU A 272 -31.85 -8.29 -7.47
N GLY A 273 -31.99 -7.08 -7.99
CA GLY A 273 -32.79 -6.01 -7.41
C GLY A 273 -32.19 -5.40 -6.13
N LYS A 274 -30.92 -5.67 -5.83
CA LYS A 274 -30.26 -5.12 -4.64
C LYS A 274 -29.72 -3.72 -4.93
N ASN A 275 -29.75 -2.87 -3.91
CA ASN A 275 -29.18 -1.53 -3.95
C ASN A 275 -27.67 -1.58 -3.67
N ALA A 276 -26.91 -2.12 -4.62
CA ALA A 276 -25.46 -2.23 -4.53
C ALA A 276 -24.81 -0.84 -4.56
N ARG A 277 -23.96 -0.56 -3.58
CA ARG A 277 -23.18 0.68 -3.50
C ARG A 277 -21.70 0.36 -3.62
N VAL A 278 -21.05 0.95 -4.62
CA VAL A 278 -19.60 0.96 -4.76
C VAL A 278 -19.15 2.40 -4.77
N MET A 279 -18.16 2.72 -3.94
CA MET A 279 -17.54 4.03 -3.91
C MET A 279 -16.02 3.88 -3.96
N VAL A 280 -15.39 4.58 -4.89
CA VAL A 280 -13.94 4.76 -4.90
C VAL A 280 -13.60 5.99 -4.06
N GLY A 281 -12.50 5.92 -3.31
CA GLY A 281 -11.97 6.97 -2.45
C GLY A 281 -11.48 8.24 -3.16
N PHE A 282 -12.20 8.73 -4.17
CA PHE A 282 -11.94 9.99 -4.86
C PHE A 282 -12.28 11.22 -3.99
N ASN A 283 -11.54 11.35 -2.88
CA ASN A 283 -11.81 12.31 -1.82
C ASN A 283 -11.78 13.77 -2.28
N ARG A 284 -11.02 14.11 -3.33
CA ARG A 284 -10.84 15.49 -3.79
C ARG A 284 -12.13 16.17 -4.18
N ARG A 285 -13.08 15.43 -4.72
CA ARG A 285 -14.41 15.94 -5.04
C ARG A 285 -15.10 16.53 -3.82
N PHE A 286 -14.88 15.95 -2.65
CA PHE A 286 -15.53 16.33 -1.41
C PHE A 286 -14.80 17.44 -0.65
N ALA A 287 -13.65 17.91 -1.15
CA ALA A 287 -12.98 19.04 -0.56
C ALA A 287 -13.84 20.32 -0.64
N PRO A 288 -13.89 21.14 0.42
CA PRO A 288 -14.80 22.29 0.48
C PRO A 288 -14.57 23.30 -0.64
N GLN A 289 -13.30 23.52 -1.03
CA GLN A 289 -12.96 24.41 -2.14
C GLN A 289 -13.37 23.82 -3.50
N ILE A 290 -13.28 22.51 -3.70
CA ILE A 290 -13.74 21.83 -4.92
C ILE A 290 -15.26 21.87 -5.01
N GLN A 291 -15.98 21.66 -3.91
CA GLN A 291 -17.43 21.82 -3.84
C GLN A 291 -17.85 23.26 -4.20
N LYS A 292 -17.10 24.26 -3.71
CA LYS A 292 -17.32 25.66 -4.10
C LYS A 292 -17.06 25.90 -5.60
N MET A 293 -15.97 25.37 -6.15
CA MET A 293 -15.69 25.45 -7.58
C MET A 293 -16.80 24.79 -8.41
N LYS A 294 -17.24 23.60 -8.03
CA LYS A 294 -18.34 22.89 -8.68
C LYS A 294 -19.62 23.74 -8.70
N SER A 295 -20.01 24.30 -7.55
CA SER A 295 -21.19 25.18 -7.44
C SER A 295 -21.12 26.38 -8.38
N LEU A 296 -19.96 27.03 -8.50
CA LEU A 296 -19.76 28.18 -9.37
C LEU A 296 -19.80 27.78 -10.86
N LEU A 297 -19.11 26.69 -11.21
CA LEU A 297 -19.00 26.20 -12.59
C LEU A 297 -20.31 25.63 -13.12
N SER A 298 -21.14 25.01 -12.28
CA SER A 298 -22.45 24.49 -12.69
C SER A 298 -23.42 25.57 -13.17
N ALA A 299 -23.19 26.84 -12.81
CA ALA A 299 -24.00 27.97 -13.28
C ALA A 299 -23.54 28.51 -14.65
N VAL A 300 -22.48 27.94 -15.24
CA VAL A 300 -21.92 28.35 -16.53
C VAL A 300 -22.10 27.23 -17.54
N THR A 301 -22.81 27.52 -18.63
CA THR A 301 -23.11 26.56 -19.70
C THR A 301 -22.00 26.43 -20.74
N GLU A 302 -21.13 27.44 -20.86
CA GLU A 302 -20.01 27.39 -21.79
C GLU A 302 -19.01 26.26 -21.44
N PRO A 303 -18.31 25.71 -22.45
CA PRO A 303 -17.21 24.79 -22.24
C PRO A 303 -16.13 25.35 -21.32
N LYS A 304 -15.38 24.44 -20.70
CA LYS A 304 -14.35 24.76 -19.72
C LYS A 304 -13.00 24.29 -20.24
N SER A 305 -11.96 25.07 -19.95
CA SER A 305 -10.57 24.67 -20.14
C SER A 305 -9.90 24.45 -18.79
N PHE A 306 -9.29 23.28 -18.59
CA PHE A 306 -8.63 22.94 -17.33
C PHE A 306 -7.11 22.87 -17.45
N ILE A 307 -6.42 23.37 -16.43
CA ILE A 307 -4.99 23.13 -16.21
C ILE A 307 -4.83 22.58 -14.79
N MET A 308 -4.37 21.35 -14.66
CA MET A 308 -4.11 20.72 -13.37
C MET A 308 -2.64 20.35 -13.28
N THR A 309 -1.91 20.90 -12.31
CA THR A 309 -0.48 20.61 -12.12
C THR A 309 -0.24 19.91 -10.79
N MET A 310 0.38 18.73 -10.86
CA MET A 310 0.62 17.83 -9.74
C MET A 310 2.11 17.57 -9.61
N ASN A 311 2.72 18.13 -8.56
CA ASN A 311 4.07 17.85 -8.13
C ASN A 311 4.04 16.71 -7.11
N ALA A 312 4.02 15.49 -7.62
CA ALA A 312 3.82 14.28 -6.83
C ALA A 312 5.10 13.81 -6.11
N GLY A 313 6.25 14.42 -6.43
CA GLY A 313 7.59 14.06 -5.93
C GLY A 313 8.07 12.71 -6.47
N SER A 314 9.34 12.34 -6.29
CA SER A 314 9.84 11.03 -6.70
C SER A 314 9.56 9.95 -5.65
N ILE A 315 9.34 8.71 -6.10
CA ILE A 315 9.40 7.52 -5.23
C ILE A 315 10.51 6.59 -5.73
N PRO A 316 11.10 5.75 -4.86
CA PRO A 316 12.13 4.81 -5.27
C PRO A 316 11.63 3.85 -6.37
N ALA A 317 12.54 3.39 -7.23
CA ALA A 317 12.20 2.54 -8.38
C ALA A 317 11.70 1.15 -7.94
N GLU A 318 12.21 0.67 -6.82
CA GLU A 318 11.88 -0.61 -6.18
C GLU A 318 10.58 -0.56 -5.35
N HIS A 319 9.95 0.61 -5.21
CA HIS A 319 8.71 0.72 -4.47
C HIS A 319 7.58 -0.03 -5.18
N TRP A 320 6.77 -0.79 -4.45
CA TRP A 320 5.68 -1.64 -5.01
C TRP A 320 4.71 -0.91 -5.94
N THR A 321 4.58 0.41 -5.82
CA THR A 321 3.73 1.22 -6.72
C THR A 321 4.26 1.26 -8.15
N GLN A 322 5.59 1.11 -8.35
CA GLN A 322 6.23 1.04 -9.67
C GLN A 322 6.14 -0.36 -10.29
N ASP A 323 5.88 -1.38 -9.47
CA ASP A 323 5.63 -2.75 -9.94
C ASP A 323 4.27 -2.78 -10.66
N VAL A 324 4.27 -3.16 -11.94
CA VAL A 324 3.08 -3.16 -12.80
C VAL A 324 2.00 -4.10 -12.26
N GLU A 325 2.41 -5.26 -11.73
CA GLU A 325 1.50 -6.31 -11.26
C GLU A 325 0.96 -6.07 -9.85
N VAL A 326 1.64 -5.23 -9.06
CA VAL A 326 1.22 -4.91 -7.68
C VAL A 326 0.60 -3.52 -7.58
N GLY A 327 1.27 -2.52 -8.15
CA GLY A 327 0.92 -1.11 -8.05
C GLY A 327 0.22 -0.53 -9.26
N GLY A 328 0.48 -1.07 -10.45
CA GLY A 328 -0.04 -0.56 -11.72
C GLY A 328 0.59 0.76 -12.16
N GLY A 329 1.61 1.28 -11.46
CA GLY A 329 2.21 2.57 -11.72
C GLY A 329 1.45 3.75 -11.10
N ARG A 330 2.08 4.92 -11.07
CA ARG A 330 1.55 6.11 -10.39
C ARG A 330 0.38 6.77 -11.12
N ILE A 331 0.23 6.54 -12.42
CA ILE A 331 -0.91 7.06 -13.16
C ILE A 331 -2.19 6.36 -12.72
N ILE A 332 -2.18 5.03 -12.72
CA ILE A 332 -3.27 4.20 -12.19
C ILE A 332 -3.49 4.48 -10.72
N GLY A 333 -2.41 4.47 -9.94
CA GLY A 333 -2.46 4.59 -8.49
C GLY A 333 -2.74 5.99 -7.95
N GLU A 334 -2.46 7.09 -8.65
CA GLU A 334 -2.57 8.45 -8.10
C GLU A 334 -3.19 9.44 -9.08
N ALA A 335 -2.80 9.42 -10.37
CA ALA A 335 -3.35 10.36 -11.34
C ALA A 335 -4.85 10.17 -11.61
N CYS A 336 -5.39 8.97 -11.34
CA CYS A 336 -6.82 8.68 -11.35
C CYS A 336 -7.65 9.67 -10.52
N HIS A 337 -7.11 10.21 -9.41
CA HIS A 337 -7.77 11.26 -8.63
C HIS A 337 -8.05 12.53 -9.46
N PHE A 338 -7.14 12.87 -10.37
CA PHE A 338 -7.21 14.11 -11.14
C PHE A 338 -8.04 13.92 -12.41
N ILE A 339 -8.04 12.71 -12.97
CA ILE A 339 -8.97 12.31 -14.02
C ILE A 339 -10.42 12.38 -13.48
N ASP A 340 -10.70 11.79 -12.31
CA ASP A 340 -11.99 11.93 -11.63
C ASP A 340 -12.31 13.39 -11.31
N LEU A 341 -11.36 14.16 -10.78
CA LEU A 341 -11.60 15.55 -10.40
C LEU A 341 -11.96 16.42 -11.60
N MET A 342 -11.23 16.29 -12.71
CA MET A 342 -11.51 17.04 -13.95
C MET A 342 -12.87 16.65 -14.50
N ARG A 343 -13.17 15.36 -14.54
CA ARG A 343 -14.48 14.85 -14.91
C ARG A 343 -15.60 15.41 -14.04
N PHE A 344 -15.41 15.43 -12.72
CA PHE A 344 -16.38 15.96 -11.78
C PHE A 344 -16.64 17.46 -12.02
N LEU A 345 -15.60 18.26 -12.26
CA LEU A 345 -15.75 19.69 -12.51
C LEU A 345 -16.33 20.00 -13.90
N ALA A 346 -15.97 19.22 -14.92
CA ALA A 346 -16.54 19.30 -16.26
C ALA A 346 -18.02 18.93 -16.29
N ASN A 347 -18.43 17.95 -15.46
CA ASN A 347 -19.79 17.41 -15.44
C ASN A 347 -20.23 16.76 -16.76
N SER A 348 -19.29 16.23 -17.54
CA SER A 348 -19.55 15.75 -18.91
C SER A 348 -18.70 14.52 -19.22
N LYS A 349 -19.16 13.64 -20.11
CA LYS A 349 -18.50 12.37 -20.46
C LYS A 349 -17.12 12.59 -21.07
N ILE A 350 -16.15 11.72 -20.76
CA ILE A 350 -14.82 11.77 -21.38
C ILE A 350 -14.93 11.06 -22.73
N VAL A 351 -14.59 11.78 -23.80
CA VAL A 351 -14.75 11.29 -25.19
C VAL A 351 -13.42 11.16 -25.92
N SER A 352 -12.33 11.73 -25.39
CA SER A 352 -10.99 11.58 -25.97
C SER A 352 -9.89 11.67 -24.92
N ILE A 353 -8.79 10.97 -25.17
CA ILE A 353 -7.62 10.85 -24.32
C ILE A 353 -6.37 10.95 -25.19
N GLN A 354 -5.40 11.77 -24.79
CA GLN A 354 -4.04 11.72 -25.30
C GLN A 354 -3.07 11.84 -24.14
N ALA A 355 -1.99 11.08 -24.14
CA ALA A 355 -0.99 11.13 -23.09
C ALA A 355 0.43 11.14 -23.65
N ARG A 356 1.34 11.87 -23.02
CA ARG A 356 2.77 11.88 -23.35
C ARG A 356 3.60 11.75 -22.08
N ARG A 357 4.56 10.82 -22.06
CA ARG A 357 5.55 10.72 -20.98
C ARG A 357 6.84 11.49 -21.30
N MET A 358 7.54 11.89 -20.25
CA MET A 358 8.94 12.31 -20.31
C MET A 358 9.84 11.07 -20.32
N GLY A 359 10.99 11.12 -21.00
CA GLY A 359 12.01 10.07 -20.91
C GLY A 359 12.64 9.69 -22.25
N ASP A 360 12.91 8.40 -22.42
CA ASP A 360 13.62 7.76 -23.55
C ASP A 360 15.12 8.07 -23.61
N THR A 361 15.71 8.21 -22.42
CA THR A 361 17.16 8.37 -22.23
C THR A 361 17.58 7.63 -20.97
N ASP A 362 18.83 7.19 -20.91
CA ASP A 362 19.40 6.48 -19.75
C ASP A 362 19.38 7.29 -18.43
N ALA A 363 19.17 8.61 -18.52
CA ALA A 363 19.06 9.48 -17.36
C ALA A 363 17.73 9.32 -16.58
N VAL A 364 16.73 8.64 -17.14
CA VAL A 364 15.39 8.52 -16.56
C VAL A 364 14.99 7.05 -16.45
N VAL A 365 15.18 6.47 -15.27
CA VAL A 365 14.85 5.06 -14.99
C VAL A 365 13.34 4.82 -15.01
N ILE A 366 12.57 5.70 -14.34
CA ILE A 366 11.10 5.62 -14.33
C ILE A 366 10.52 6.73 -15.19
N THR A 367 9.80 6.35 -16.25
CA THR A 367 9.26 7.27 -17.26
C THR A 367 7.74 7.45 -17.13
N GLU A 368 7.01 6.44 -16.65
CA GLU A 368 5.55 6.42 -16.59
C GLU A 368 4.93 7.38 -15.55
N ASP A 369 5.70 7.92 -14.61
CA ASP A 369 5.22 8.82 -13.55
C ASP A 369 5.48 10.32 -13.82
N LYS A 370 5.80 10.66 -15.08
CA LYS A 370 6.05 12.02 -15.55
C LYS A 370 5.31 12.24 -16.86
N ALA A 371 4.05 12.66 -16.78
CA ALA A 371 3.15 12.67 -17.91
C ALA A 371 2.35 13.97 -18.05
N ALA A 372 2.05 14.33 -19.29
CA ALA A 372 0.95 15.23 -19.62
C ALA A 372 -0.20 14.38 -20.17
N ILE A 373 -1.39 14.53 -19.58
CA ILE A 373 -2.61 13.80 -19.96
C ILE A 373 -3.65 14.82 -20.39
N ILE A 374 -4.14 14.72 -21.62
CA ILE A 374 -5.16 15.58 -22.20
C ILE A 374 -6.47 14.81 -22.26
N LEU A 375 -7.53 15.39 -21.70
CA LEU A 375 -8.88 14.85 -21.73
C LEU A 375 -9.80 15.80 -22.50
N GLY A 376 -10.62 15.26 -23.41
CA GLY A 376 -11.72 15.97 -24.04
C GLY A 376 -13.07 15.44 -23.56
N PHE A 377 -14.05 16.34 -23.44
CA PHE A 377 -15.37 16.04 -22.90
C PHE A 377 -16.49 16.28 -23.92
N GLU A 378 -17.62 15.58 -23.75
CA GLU A 378 -18.78 15.63 -24.63
C GLU A 378 -19.41 17.04 -24.75
N ASP A 379 -19.27 17.88 -23.71
CA ASP A 379 -19.77 19.27 -23.72
C ASP A 379 -18.82 20.24 -24.45
N GLY A 380 -17.75 19.73 -25.08
CA GLY A 380 -16.71 20.51 -25.72
C GLY A 380 -15.63 21.04 -24.75
N SER A 381 -15.75 20.77 -23.45
CA SER A 381 -14.68 21.10 -22.50
C SER A 381 -13.44 20.24 -22.78
N PHE A 382 -12.27 20.74 -22.41
CA PHE A 382 -11.04 19.96 -22.47
C PHE A 382 -10.05 20.40 -21.38
N GLY A 383 -9.05 19.59 -21.10
CA GLY A 383 -8.07 19.95 -20.08
C GLY A 383 -6.81 19.13 -20.11
N THR A 384 -5.77 19.65 -19.47
CA THR A 384 -4.50 18.95 -19.31
C THR A 384 -4.19 18.72 -17.83
N ILE A 385 -3.83 17.48 -17.50
CA ILE A 385 -3.24 17.08 -16.23
C ILE A 385 -1.73 16.93 -16.45
N HIS A 386 -0.97 17.79 -15.80
CA HIS A 386 0.47 17.71 -15.70
C HIS A 386 0.83 16.95 -14.43
N TYR A 387 1.27 15.70 -14.57
CA TYR A 387 1.65 14.84 -13.47
C TYR A 387 3.17 14.68 -13.44
N TYR A 388 3.83 15.22 -12.42
CA TYR A 388 5.28 15.32 -12.35
C TYR A 388 5.83 14.68 -11.07
N ALA A 389 6.57 13.58 -11.23
CA ALA A 389 7.33 12.92 -10.18
C ALA A 389 8.81 13.37 -10.07
N ASN A 390 9.17 14.50 -10.68
CA ASN A 390 10.54 15.04 -10.69
C ASN A 390 10.66 16.47 -10.11
N GLY A 391 9.57 17.04 -9.59
CA GLY A 391 9.61 18.37 -9.00
C GLY A 391 10.15 18.37 -7.56
N SER A 392 10.69 19.51 -7.14
CA SER A 392 11.19 19.71 -5.78
C SER A 392 10.05 19.65 -4.75
N ALA A 393 10.30 19.03 -3.60
CA ALA A 393 9.36 19.00 -2.47
C ALA A 393 9.06 20.40 -1.88
N SER A 394 9.87 21.43 -2.19
CA SER A 394 9.61 22.82 -1.81
C SER A 394 8.49 23.49 -2.62
N PHE A 395 8.12 22.92 -3.77
CA PHE A 395 7.03 23.42 -4.59
C PHE A 395 5.68 22.81 -4.16
N PRO A 396 4.57 23.59 -4.13
CA PRO A 396 3.26 23.06 -3.75
C PRO A 396 2.84 21.85 -4.57
N LYS A 397 2.19 20.88 -3.92
CA LYS A 397 1.88 19.60 -4.55
C LYS A 397 0.85 19.72 -5.67
N GLU A 398 -0.13 20.60 -5.57
CA GLU A 398 -1.31 20.52 -6.43
C GLU A 398 -1.87 21.91 -6.74
N ARG A 399 -2.14 22.17 -8.01
CA ARG A 399 -2.78 23.38 -8.50
C ARG A 399 -3.84 23.02 -9.54
N VAL A 400 -5.01 23.63 -9.44
CA VAL A 400 -6.13 23.45 -10.38
C VAL A 400 -6.60 24.80 -10.86
N GLU A 401 -6.66 24.97 -12.18
CA GLU A 401 -7.15 26.17 -12.84
C GLU A 401 -8.25 25.80 -13.83
N VAL A 402 -9.34 26.56 -13.82
CA VAL A 402 -10.49 26.37 -14.70
C VAL A 402 -10.87 27.71 -15.32
N PHE A 403 -10.90 27.76 -16.65
CA PHE A 403 -11.25 28.93 -17.46
C PHE A 403 -12.58 28.67 -18.16
N THR A 404 -13.50 29.63 -18.13
CA THR A 404 -14.79 29.55 -18.85
C THR A 404 -15.49 30.91 -18.87
N ALA A 405 -16.10 31.31 -20.00
CA ALA A 405 -16.97 32.50 -20.10
C ALA A 405 -16.39 33.80 -19.46
N GLY A 406 -15.11 34.09 -19.71
CA GLY A 406 -14.40 35.25 -19.13
C GLY A 406 -14.10 35.15 -17.62
N LYS A 407 -14.26 33.97 -17.02
CA LYS A 407 -14.05 33.70 -15.58
C LYS A 407 -12.93 32.68 -15.39
N VAL A 408 -12.24 32.81 -14.27
CA VAL A 408 -11.18 31.88 -13.87
C VAL A 408 -11.36 31.48 -12.41
N LEU A 409 -11.19 30.20 -12.11
CA LEU A 409 -11.02 29.69 -10.75
C LEU A 409 -9.64 29.08 -10.62
N GLN A 410 -8.91 29.43 -9.57
CA GLN A 410 -7.57 28.94 -9.30
C GLN A 410 -7.51 28.43 -7.86
N LEU A 411 -7.27 27.13 -7.72
CA LEU A 411 -7.05 26.47 -6.45
C LEU A 411 -5.57 26.11 -6.30
N ASP A 412 -4.96 26.59 -5.23
CA ASP A 412 -3.59 26.27 -4.83
C ASP A 412 -3.60 25.39 -3.56
N ASN A 413 -3.17 24.15 -3.76
CA ASN A 413 -2.86 23.13 -2.77
C ASN A 413 -3.93 22.92 -1.70
N PHE A 414 -5.22 23.01 -2.08
CA PHE A 414 -6.35 22.85 -1.13
C PHE A 414 -6.24 23.79 0.08
N ARG A 415 -5.66 24.98 -0.12
CA ARG A 415 -5.48 26.03 0.89
C ARG A 415 -6.01 27.37 0.42
N LYS A 416 -5.80 27.73 -0.85
CA LYS A 416 -6.22 29.03 -1.38
C LYS A 416 -6.99 28.84 -2.67
N LEU A 417 -8.27 29.19 -2.66
CA LEU A 417 -9.10 29.28 -3.86
C LEU A 417 -9.30 30.76 -4.20
N ARG A 418 -9.08 31.14 -5.45
CA ARG A 418 -9.30 32.49 -5.99
C ARG A 418 -10.23 32.44 -7.19
N GLY A 419 -11.10 33.43 -7.29
CA GLY A 419 -11.98 33.65 -8.43
C GLY A 419 -11.69 34.97 -9.11
N PHE A 420 -11.63 34.95 -10.44
CA PHE A 420 -11.48 36.12 -11.30
C PHE A 420 -12.68 36.18 -12.24
N GLY A 421 -13.26 37.38 -12.43
CA GLY A 421 -14.46 37.56 -13.26
C GLY A 421 -15.78 37.08 -12.63
N TRP A 422 -15.78 36.73 -11.33
CA TRP A 422 -16.98 36.30 -10.61
C TRP A 422 -17.56 37.46 -9.77
N LYS A 423 -18.84 37.83 -9.99
CA LYS A 423 -19.49 38.94 -9.28
C LYS A 423 -19.58 38.75 -7.77
N ASN A 424 -19.88 37.53 -7.31
CA ASN A 424 -20.15 37.22 -5.90
C ASN A 424 -19.14 36.26 -5.28
N PHE A 425 -17.93 36.17 -5.86
CA PHE A 425 -16.88 35.30 -5.34
C PHE A 425 -15.50 35.82 -5.72
N SER A 426 -14.62 36.01 -4.73
CA SER A 426 -13.24 36.45 -4.97
C SER A 426 -12.21 35.48 -4.41
N LYS A 427 -12.43 34.93 -3.21
CA LYS A 427 -11.53 33.97 -2.58
C LYS A 427 -12.21 33.08 -1.54
N MET A 428 -11.61 31.94 -1.26
CA MET A 428 -11.89 31.07 -0.11
C MET A 428 -10.56 30.46 0.34
N ASN A 429 -10.10 30.84 1.53
CA ASN A 429 -8.85 30.33 2.11
C ASN A 429 -9.16 29.45 3.31
N LEU A 430 -8.39 28.36 3.45
CA LEU A 430 -8.46 27.46 4.60
C LEU A 430 -7.22 27.62 5.47
N TRP A 431 -7.42 27.55 6.78
CA TRP A 431 -6.32 27.55 7.77
C TRP A 431 -5.45 26.30 7.66
N GLN A 432 -6.10 25.16 7.45
CA GLN A 432 -5.46 23.87 7.24
C GLN A 432 -5.87 23.30 5.89
N GLN A 433 -5.02 22.44 5.34
CA GLN A 433 -5.33 21.76 4.09
C GLN A 433 -6.46 20.76 4.33
N ASP A 434 -7.53 20.86 3.54
CA ASP A 434 -8.63 19.89 3.52
C ASP A 434 -8.83 19.35 2.11
N LYS A 435 -8.48 18.07 1.95
CA LYS A 435 -8.60 17.35 0.67
C LYS A 435 -9.89 16.52 0.59
N GLY A 436 -10.79 16.63 1.56
CA GLY A 436 -12.11 16.00 1.54
C GLY A 436 -12.17 14.56 2.03
N GLN A 437 -11.15 14.00 2.70
CA GLN A 437 -11.18 12.60 3.17
C GLN A 437 -12.34 12.33 4.12
N LYS A 438 -12.52 13.20 5.13
CA LYS A 438 -13.63 13.10 6.10
C LYS A 438 -14.99 13.25 5.42
N ALA A 439 -15.12 14.25 4.55
CA ALA A 439 -16.35 14.50 3.81
C ALA A 439 -16.70 13.36 2.84
N CYS A 440 -15.70 12.73 2.23
CA CYS A 440 -15.85 11.56 1.36
C CYS A 440 -16.40 10.35 2.13
N ALA A 441 -15.76 9.99 3.26
CA ALA A 441 -16.25 8.93 4.13
C ALA A 441 -17.67 9.21 4.64
N LYS A 442 -17.91 10.44 5.12
CA LYS A 442 -19.23 10.87 5.59
C LYS A 442 -20.31 10.76 4.52
N ALA A 443 -20.05 11.24 3.31
CA ALA A 443 -21.01 11.18 2.21
C ALA A 443 -21.40 9.74 1.87
N PHE A 444 -20.43 8.81 1.90
CA PHE A 444 -20.70 7.39 1.65
C PHE A 444 -21.55 6.76 2.76
N LEU A 445 -21.18 6.98 4.02
CA LEU A 445 -21.94 6.45 5.17
C LEU A 445 -23.34 7.03 5.27
N ASP A 446 -23.51 8.33 4.98
CA ASP A 446 -24.82 8.97 4.93
C ASP A 446 -25.68 8.41 3.79
N ALA A 447 -25.10 8.07 2.64
CA ALA A 447 -25.85 7.42 1.57
C ALA A 447 -26.40 6.05 2.01
N ILE A 448 -25.62 5.28 2.77
CA ILE A 448 -26.05 3.99 3.35
C ILE A 448 -27.19 4.22 4.35
N ARG A 449 -27.00 5.10 5.34
CA ARG A 449 -28.00 5.41 6.38
C ARG A 449 -29.34 5.84 5.78
N ASN A 450 -29.29 6.64 4.73
CA ASN A 450 -30.47 7.22 4.10
C ASN A 450 -31.04 6.36 2.96
N GLY A 451 -30.50 5.15 2.72
CA GLY A 451 -30.95 4.30 1.61
C GLY A 451 -30.71 4.88 0.22
N LYS A 452 -29.87 5.91 0.08
CA LYS A 452 -29.58 6.60 -1.20
C LYS A 452 -28.49 5.85 -1.99
N PRO A 453 -28.40 6.03 -3.33
CA PRO A 453 -27.27 5.53 -4.11
C PRO A 453 -25.93 6.09 -3.62
N ALA A 454 -24.83 5.45 -4.01
CA ALA A 454 -23.49 5.97 -3.74
C ALA A 454 -23.32 7.41 -4.27
N PRO A 455 -22.61 8.30 -3.57
CA PRO A 455 -22.37 9.69 -4.00
C PRO A 455 -21.67 9.85 -5.37
N ILE A 456 -21.02 8.79 -5.84
CA ILE A 456 -20.43 8.68 -7.18
C ILE A 456 -21.16 7.54 -7.88
N SER A 457 -21.69 7.79 -9.08
CA SER A 457 -22.33 6.72 -9.84
C SER A 457 -21.30 5.69 -10.30
N ALA A 458 -21.72 4.42 -10.37
CA ALA A 458 -20.87 3.34 -10.85
C ALA A 458 -20.39 3.59 -12.29
N GLU A 459 -21.23 4.18 -13.16
CA GLU A 459 -20.85 4.60 -14.52
C GLU A 459 -19.61 5.52 -14.52
N VAL A 460 -19.60 6.55 -13.66
CA VAL A 460 -18.46 7.48 -13.56
C VAL A 460 -17.23 6.79 -12.99
N ILE A 461 -17.40 5.92 -11.99
CA ILE A 461 -16.29 5.14 -11.41
C ILE A 461 -15.63 4.27 -12.48
N PHE A 462 -16.42 3.52 -13.24
CA PHE A 462 -15.93 2.59 -14.25
C PHE A 462 -15.32 3.31 -15.44
N GLU A 463 -15.91 4.42 -15.87
CA GLU A 463 -15.34 5.25 -16.93
C GLU A 463 -14.00 5.86 -16.51
N VAL A 464 -13.88 6.43 -15.30
CA VAL A 464 -12.61 6.95 -14.81
C VAL A 464 -11.56 5.84 -14.71
N ALA A 465 -11.92 4.67 -14.20
CA ALA A 465 -11.02 3.54 -14.10
C ALA A 465 -10.50 3.11 -15.47
N LYS A 466 -11.42 2.93 -16.44
CA LYS A 466 -11.07 2.60 -17.83
C LYS A 466 -10.15 3.65 -18.45
N VAL A 467 -10.54 4.93 -18.40
CA VAL A 467 -9.74 6.06 -18.93
C VAL A 467 -8.35 6.07 -18.30
N THR A 468 -8.24 5.80 -17.00
CA THR A 468 -6.95 5.78 -16.31
C THR A 468 -6.06 4.64 -16.80
N ILE A 469 -6.63 3.45 -17.02
CA ILE A 469 -5.92 2.29 -17.57
C ILE A 469 -5.47 2.60 -19.01
N ASP A 470 -6.35 3.13 -19.85
CA ASP A 470 -6.04 3.53 -21.23
C ASP A 470 -4.90 4.56 -21.29
N VAL A 471 -4.86 5.53 -20.37
CA VAL A 471 -3.76 6.49 -20.24
C VAL A 471 -2.45 5.77 -19.91
N ALA A 472 -2.46 4.87 -18.95
CA ALA A 472 -1.25 4.13 -18.56
C ALA A 472 -0.72 3.27 -19.71
N GLU A 473 -1.61 2.61 -20.46
CA GLU A 473 -1.24 1.83 -21.65
C GLU A 473 -0.68 2.72 -22.77
N GLN A 474 -1.26 3.89 -23.04
CA GLN A 474 -0.70 4.86 -23.99
C GLN A 474 0.71 5.32 -23.61
N LEU A 475 0.99 5.49 -22.31
CA LEU A 475 2.31 5.91 -21.84
C LEU A 475 3.34 4.76 -21.96
N ARG A 476 2.93 3.52 -21.70
CA ARG A 476 3.76 2.31 -21.86
C ARG A 476 4.11 2.00 -23.31
N ALA A 477 3.23 2.36 -24.24
CA ALA A 477 3.42 2.09 -25.67
C ALA A 477 4.31 3.13 -26.39
N GLN A 478 4.65 4.23 -25.73
CA GLN A 478 5.64 5.21 -26.20
C GLN A 478 7.04 4.69 -25.94
#